data_AF-A0A090VRX1-F1
#
_entry.id   AF-A0A090VRX1-F1
#
_cell.length_a   1.000
_cell.length_b   1.000
_cell.length_c   1.000
_cell.angle_alpha   90.00
_cell.angle_beta   90.00
_cell.angle_gamma   90.00
#
_symmetry.space_group_name_H-M   'P 1'
#
loop_
_entity.id
_entity.type
_entity.pdbx_description
1 polymer ?
#
loop_
_entity_poly.entity_id
_entity_poly.type
_entity_poly.pdbx_seq_one_letter_code
_entity_poly.pdbx_strand_id
1 'polypeptide(L)'
;MGNKIKKLFKIEYPIVQAGMVWNSGWRLASAASNSGILGLIGAGSMYPEVLREHIQKCKKATSNLLGLMYQCYIQILKKLWMLLLKKA
;
A
#
# COMPACT_ATOMS: atom_id res chain seq x y z
N MET A 1 10.28 -26.29 2.41
CA MET A 1 11.03 -25.01 2.53
C MET A 1 10.06 -23.85 2.53
N GLY A 2 10.09 -22.98 3.55
CA GLY A 2 9.19 -21.83 3.62
C GLY A 2 9.69 -20.65 2.77
N ASN A 3 8.80 -20.06 1.96
CA ASN A 3 9.13 -18.90 1.13
C ASN A 3 9.48 -17.67 2.00
N LYS A 4 10.61 -17.00 1.70
CA LYS A 4 11.11 -15.84 2.46
C LYS A 4 10.17 -14.64 2.42
N ILE A 5 9.52 -14.38 1.28
CA ILE A 5 8.57 -13.27 1.09
C ILE A 5 7.31 -13.49 1.92
N LYS A 6 6.76 -14.71 1.92
CA LYS A 6 5.62 -15.08 2.78
C LYS A 6 5.90 -14.80 4.25
N LYS A 7 7.08 -15.18 4.73
CA LYS A 7 7.50 -14.95 6.13
C LYS A 7 7.71 -13.47 6.44
N LEU A 8 8.34 -12.72 5.54
CA LEU A 8 8.65 -11.31 5.73
C LEU A 8 7.38 -10.46 5.79
N PHE A 9 6.44 -10.67 4.87
CA PHE A 9 5.23 -9.85 4.74
C PHE A 9 3.99 -10.48 5.38
N LYS A 10 4.11 -11.66 6.00
CA LYS A 10 3.00 -12.40 6.63
C LYS A 10 1.83 -12.63 5.66
N ILE A 11 2.14 -13.04 4.43
CA ILE A 11 1.18 -13.32 3.35
C ILE A 11 1.09 -14.83 3.05
N GLU A 12 -0.05 -15.26 2.54
CA GLU A 12 -0.35 -16.66 2.23
C GLU A 12 0.24 -17.10 0.89
N TYR A 13 0.17 -16.26 -0.13
CA TYR A 13 0.77 -16.54 -1.43
C TYR A 13 1.90 -15.54 -1.70
N PRO A 14 3.02 -15.98 -2.29
CA PRO A 14 4.17 -15.12 -2.59
C PRO A 14 3.90 -14.25 -3.84
N ILE A 15 2.75 -13.61 -3.90
CA ILE A 15 2.28 -12.77 -4.98
C ILE A 15 2.19 -11.33 -4.44
N VAL A 16 2.63 -10.39 -5.24
CA VAL A 16 2.58 -8.95 -4.91
C VAL A 16 1.79 -8.25 -6.00
N GLN A 17 0.72 -7.57 -5.61
CA GLN A 17 -0.01 -6.69 -6.52
C GLN A 17 0.78 -5.40 -6.69
N ALA A 18 1.30 -5.15 -7.89
CA ALA A 18 2.10 -3.98 -8.20
C ALA A 18 1.28 -2.69 -8.04
N GLY A 19 1.84 -1.68 -7.38
CA GLY A 19 1.21 -0.37 -7.31
C GLY A 19 1.10 0.25 -8.72
N MET A 20 -0.09 0.64 -9.11
CA MET A 20 -0.35 1.29 -10.40
C MET A 20 -1.06 2.60 -10.12
N VAL A 21 -0.54 3.67 -10.72
CA VAL A 21 -1.16 4.99 -10.63
C VAL A 21 -2.56 4.91 -11.24
N TRP A 22 -3.56 5.53 -10.61
CA TRP A 22 -4.98 5.53 -11.00
C TRP A 22 -5.73 4.19 -10.93
N ASN A 23 -5.04 3.04 -10.90
CA ASN A 23 -5.67 1.72 -10.81
C ASN A 23 -5.62 1.13 -9.39
N SER A 24 -4.49 1.25 -8.71
CA SER A 24 -4.28 0.62 -7.39
C SER A 24 -4.77 1.49 -6.24
N GLY A 25 -6.07 1.75 -6.21
CA GLY A 25 -6.75 2.38 -5.08
C GLY A 25 -6.91 1.44 -3.88
N TRP A 26 -7.66 1.89 -2.87
CA TRP A 26 -7.85 1.14 -1.61
C TRP A 26 -8.65 -0.15 -1.85
N ARG A 27 -9.56 -0.17 -2.82
CA ARG A 27 -10.39 -1.34 -3.16
C ARG A 27 -9.54 -2.49 -3.68
N LEU A 28 -8.67 -2.23 -4.65
CA LEU A 28 -7.80 -3.26 -5.23
C LEU A 28 -6.77 -3.75 -4.20
N ALA A 29 -6.13 -2.83 -3.48
CA ALA A 29 -5.13 -3.19 -2.48
C ALA A 29 -5.73 -4.00 -1.32
N SER A 30 -6.91 -3.61 -0.81
CA SER A 30 -7.59 -4.37 0.26
C SER A 30 -8.11 -5.72 -0.22
N ALA A 31 -8.67 -5.81 -1.42
CA ALA A 31 -9.11 -7.09 -2.00
C ALA A 31 -7.93 -8.05 -2.19
N ALA A 32 -6.80 -7.56 -2.69
CA ALA A 32 -5.55 -8.32 -2.81
C ALA A 32 -5.05 -8.79 -1.43
N SER A 33 -4.96 -7.90 -0.45
CA SER A 33 -4.56 -8.27 0.91
C SER A 33 -5.52 -9.27 1.59
N ASN A 34 -6.82 -9.16 1.35
CA ASN A 34 -7.82 -10.11 1.87
C ASN A 34 -7.76 -11.49 1.21
N SER A 35 -7.24 -11.58 -0.02
CA SER A 35 -7.02 -12.86 -0.72
C SER A 35 -5.67 -13.50 -0.40
N GLY A 36 -4.94 -12.98 0.58
CA GLY A 36 -3.70 -13.58 1.09
C GLY A 36 -2.44 -13.20 0.31
N ILE A 37 -2.50 -12.16 -0.54
CA ILE A 37 -1.36 -11.62 -1.29
C ILE A 37 -0.98 -10.23 -0.78
N LEU A 38 0.18 -9.68 -1.15
CA LEU A 38 0.55 -8.32 -0.73
C LEU A 38 -0.12 -7.26 -1.64
N GLY A 39 -1.07 -6.50 -1.09
CA GLY A 39 -1.69 -5.35 -1.76
C GLY A 39 -0.90 -4.06 -1.61
N LEU A 40 -0.71 -3.32 -2.71
CA LEU A 40 -0.01 -2.03 -2.74
C LEU A 40 -0.91 -0.91 -3.27
N ILE A 41 -1.04 0.17 -2.51
CA ILE A 41 -1.70 1.40 -2.97
C ILE A 41 -0.73 2.21 -3.84
N GLY A 42 -1.17 2.60 -5.04
CA GLY A 42 -0.41 3.40 -5.99
C GLY A 42 -0.44 4.89 -5.64
N ALA A 43 0.47 5.34 -4.77
CA ALA A 43 0.53 6.72 -4.26
C ALA A 43 1.31 7.69 -5.17
N GLY A 44 1.88 7.21 -6.29
CA GLY A 44 2.83 7.96 -7.12
C GLY A 44 2.36 9.34 -7.62
N SER A 45 1.06 9.51 -7.86
CA SER A 45 0.46 10.79 -8.28
C SER A 45 -0.56 11.35 -7.28
N MET A 46 -0.71 10.73 -6.10
CA MET A 46 -1.74 11.11 -5.15
C MET A 46 -1.28 12.30 -4.30
N TYR A 47 -2.14 13.30 -4.15
CA TYR A 47 -1.97 14.31 -3.13
C TYR A 47 -2.02 13.67 -1.72
N PRO A 48 -1.31 14.24 -0.72
CA PRO A 48 -1.22 13.68 0.62
C PRO A 48 -2.60 13.40 1.28
N GLU A 49 -3.59 14.25 1.04
CA GLU A 49 -4.95 14.16 1.57
C GLU A 49 -5.70 12.98 0.96
N VAL A 50 -5.62 12.83 -0.36
CA VAL A 50 -6.19 11.71 -1.11
C VAL A 50 -5.55 10.41 -0.65
N LEU A 51 -4.23 10.39 -0.49
CA LEU A 51 -3.53 9.21 -0.01
C LEU A 51 -3.97 8.83 1.40
N ARG A 52 -4.14 9.80 2.30
CA ARG A 52 -4.64 9.57 3.66
C ARG A 52 -6.02 8.93 3.64
N GLU A 53 -6.92 9.42 2.79
CA GLU A 53 -8.25 8.85 2.60
C GLU A 53 -8.17 7.38 2.13
N HIS A 54 -7.32 7.11 1.13
CA HIS A 54 -7.07 5.75 0.65
C HIS A 54 -6.54 4.83 1.76
N ILE A 55 -5.58 5.28 2.56
CA ILE A 55 -5.04 4.52 3.69
C ILE A 55 -6.14 4.22 4.71
N GLN A 56 -6.95 5.22 5.09
CA GLN A 56 -8.03 5.05 6.07
C GLN A 56 -9.10 4.07 5.57
N LYS A 57 -9.53 4.19 4.31
CA LYS A 57 -10.49 3.28 3.70
C LYS A 57 -9.93 1.86 3.59
N CYS A 58 -8.65 1.73 3.24
CA CYS A 58 -7.99 0.42 3.16
C CYS A 58 -7.91 -0.25 4.54
N LYS A 59 -7.49 0.48 5.59
CA LYS A 59 -7.47 -0.01 6.98
C LYS A 59 -8.85 -0.45 7.48
N LYS A 60 -9.94 0.15 6.98
CA LYS A 60 -11.32 -0.27 7.30
C LYS A 60 -11.75 -1.53 6.53
N ALA A 61 -11.19 -1.76 5.35
CA ALA A 61 -11.57 -2.85 4.45
C ALA A 61 -10.74 -4.13 4.65
N THR A 62 -9.57 -4.03 5.28
CA THR A 62 -8.71 -5.18 5.58
C THR A 62 -7.92 -4.96 6.87
N SER A 63 -7.76 -6.03 7.66
CA SER A 63 -6.84 -6.11 8.79
C SER A 63 -5.45 -6.66 8.40
N ASN A 64 -5.28 -7.04 7.13
CA ASN A 64 -4.06 -7.66 6.64
C ASN A 64 -3.00 -6.61 6.28
N LEU A 65 -1.75 -7.04 6.17
CA LEU A 65 -0.64 -6.14 5.84
C LEU A 65 -0.85 -5.49 4.46
N LEU A 66 -0.56 -4.20 4.38
CA LEU A 66 -0.65 -3.38 3.17
C LEU A 66 0.67 -2.66 2.95
N GLY A 67 1.02 -2.44 1.68
CA GLY A 67 2.12 -1.57 1.31
C GLY A 67 1.66 -0.36 0.50
N LEU A 68 2.57 0.59 0.35
CA LEU A 68 2.38 1.83 -0.39
C LEU A 68 3.49 1.95 -1.42
N MET A 69 3.14 2.18 -2.68
CA MET A 69 4.10 2.44 -3.74
C MET A 69 4.17 3.94 -4.01
N TYR A 70 5.37 4.50 -3.85
CA TYR A 70 5.65 5.90 -4.14
C TYR A 70 6.57 6.03 -5.34
N GLN A 71 6.28 7.01 -6.19
CA GLN A 71 7.22 7.44 -7.22
C GLN A 71 8.19 8.45 -6.58
N CYS A 72 9.49 8.12 -6.57
CA CYS A 72 10.53 9.01 -6.05
C CYS A 72 10.78 10.18 -7.02
N TYR A 73 9.94 11.22 -6.94
CA TYR A 73 10.27 12.55 -7.44
C TYR A 73 10.66 13.44 -6.25
N ILE A 74 11.81 14.12 -6.34
CA ILE A 74 12.47 14.85 -5.24
C ILE A 74 11.54 15.82 -4.48
N GLN A 75 10.56 16.42 -5.15
CA GLN A 75 9.64 17.39 -4.53
C GLN A 75 8.49 16.74 -3.74
N ILE A 76 8.04 15.55 -4.14
CA ILE A 76 6.93 14.83 -3.52
C ILE A 76 7.38 14.09 -2.26
N LEU A 77 8.64 13.65 -2.23
CA LEU A 77 9.21 12.85 -1.15
C LEU A 77 9.09 13.54 0.23
N LYS A 78 9.42 14.83 0.34
CA LYS A 78 9.42 15.55 1.63
C LYS A 78 8.03 15.64 2.26
N LYS A 79 7.00 15.91 1.47
CA LYS A 79 5.61 16.06 1.97
C LYS A 79 5.02 14.71 2.39
N LEU A 80 5.25 13.66 1.61
CA LEU A 80 4.72 12.33 1.91
C LEU A 80 5.47 11.64 3.05
N TRP A 81 6.79 11.83 3.14
CA TRP A 81 7.59 11.30 4.24
C TRP A 81 7.14 11.85 5.60
N MET A 82 6.79 13.15 5.66
CA MET A 82 6.18 13.73 6.85
C MET A 82 4.83 13.11 7.21
N LEU A 83 4.03 12.71 6.22
CA LEU A 83 2.70 12.12 6.47
C LEU A 83 2.79 10.67 6.98
N LEU A 84 3.80 9.92 6.51
CA LEU A 84 4.06 8.55 6.97
C LEU A 84 4.61 8.48 8.39
N LEU A 85 5.54 9.39 8.74
CA LEU A 85 6.15 9.40 10.07
C LEU A 85 5.26 10.04 11.15
N LYS A 86 4.32 10.93 10.78
CA LYS A 86 3.44 11.61 11.75
C LYS A 86 2.28 10.75 12.30
N LYS A 87 2.33 9.42 12.18
CA LYS A 87 1.29 8.46 12.61
C LYS A 87 -0.10 8.79 12.03
N ALA A 88 -0.39 8.20 10.87
CA ALA A 88 -1.75 7.96 10.38
C ALA A 88 -2.33 6.65 10.92
#